data_AF-A0A349IL28-F1
#
_entry.id   AF-A0A349IL28-F1
#
_cell.length_a   1.000
_cell.length_b   1.000
_cell.length_c   1.000
_cell.angle_alpha   90.00
_cell.angle_beta   90.00
_cell.angle_gamma   90.00
#
_symmetry.space_group_name_H-M   'P 1'
#
loop_
_entity.id
_entity.type
_entity.pdbx_description
1 polymer ?
#
loop_
_entity_poly.entity_id
_entity_poly.type
_entity_poly.pdbx_seq_one_letter_code
_entity_poly.pdbx_strand_id
1 'polypeptide(L)'
;RKYEDGSIPTAVDSVVLGCTHFPFASESIKRVLGYPFNFYDGAYGTSRETKRRLKEAGLLNPSTETGTVELHFSKEESLPIGEMLLSQPF
;
A
#
# COMPACT_ATOMS: atom_id res chain seq x y z
N ARG A 1 12.86 -20.00 19.06
CA ARG A 1 13.87 -20.90 18.45
C ARG A 1 14.98 -19.99 17.92
N LYS A 2 16.15 -19.97 18.56
CA LYS A 2 17.37 -19.29 18.06
C LYS A 2 18.27 -20.39 17.48
N TYR A 3 18.98 -20.12 16.38
CA TYR A 3 20.04 -21.03 15.94
C TYR A 3 21.25 -20.92 16.89
N GLU A 4 22.15 -21.90 16.87
CA GLU A 4 23.30 -22.02 17.78
C GLU A 4 24.29 -20.83 17.68
N ASP A 5 24.27 -20.11 16.56
CA ASP A 5 25.06 -18.90 16.30
C ASP A 5 24.40 -17.61 16.81
N GLY A 6 23.22 -17.70 17.44
CA GLY A 6 22.45 -16.56 17.91
C GLY A 6 21.61 -15.87 16.83
N SER A 7 21.65 -16.34 15.59
CA SER A 7 20.80 -15.81 14.52
C SER A 7 19.33 -16.17 14.78
N ILE A 8 18.47 -15.18 14.53
CA ILE A 8 17.02 -15.38 14.52
C ILE A 8 16.70 -15.99 13.16
N PRO A 9 16.04 -17.16 13.08
CA PRO A 9 15.58 -17.67 11.80
C PRO A 9 14.79 -16.61 11.06
N THR A 10 15.14 -16.32 9.80
CA THR A 10 14.31 -15.50 8.91
C THR A 10 12.97 -16.20 8.77
N ALA A 11 11.99 -15.78 9.55
CA ALA A 11 10.71 -16.48 9.66
C ALA A 11 9.85 -16.31 8.40
N VAL A 12 10.10 -15.24 7.63
CA VAL A 12 9.45 -14.92 6.36
C VAL A 12 10.41 -14.14 5.45
N ASP A 13 10.40 -14.43 4.15
CA ASP A 13 11.19 -13.70 3.14
C ASP A 13 10.47 -12.44 2.64
N SER A 14 9.16 -12.35 2.89
CA SER A 14 8.29 -11.31 2.34
C SER A 14 7.08 -11.07 3.22
N VAL A 15 6.60 -9.83 3.20
CA VAL A 15 5.45 -9.37 3.99
C VAL A 15 4.45 -8.66 3.07
N VAL A 16 3.21 -9.13 3.10
CA VAL A 16 2.09 -8.44 2.45
C VAL A 16 1.44 -7.48 3.46
N LEU A 17 1.34 -6.21 3.10
CA LEU A 17 0.63 -5.20 3.89
C LEU A 17 -0.88 -5.32 3.62
N GLY A 18 -1.50 -6.34 4.20
CA GLY A 18 -2.88 -6.76 3.90
C GLY A 18 -3.99 -5.86 4.46
N CYS A 19 -3.66 -4.71 5.06
CA CYS A 19 -4.62 -3.72 5.52
C CYS A 19 -4.21 -2.37 4.95
N THR A 20 -5.20 -1.56 4.56
CA THR A 20 -5.00 -0.22 3.99
C THR A 20 -4.20 0.74 4.88
N HIS A 21 -4.08 0.44 6.18
CA HIS A 21 -3.35 1.27 7.14
C HIS A 21 -1.89 0.86 7.33
N PHE A 22 -1.50 -0.36 6.96
CA PHE A 22 -0.15 -0.86 7.24
C PHE A 22 1.00 -0.23 6.43
N PRO A 23 0.79 0.37 5.24
CA PRO A 23 1.82 1.17 4.59
C PRO A 23 2.42 2.25 5.52
N PHE A 24 1.59 2.89 6.35
CA PHE A 24 2.04 3.92 7.30
C PHE A 24 2.86 3.36 8.48
N ALA A 25 2.76 2.05 8.74
CA ALA A 25 3.53 1.37 9.78
C ALA A 25 4.76 0.62 9.24
N SER A 26 5.02 0.68 7.93
CA SER A 26 6.06 -0.10 7.26
C SER A 26 7.46 0.07 7.88
N GLU A 27 7.84 1.30 8.23
CA GLU A 27 9.13 1.58 8.90
C GLU A 27 9.20 1.00 10.32
N SER A 28 8.09 0.97 11.06
CA SER A 28 8.04 0.33 12.36
C SER A 28 8.12 -1.20 12.24
N ILE A 29 7.44 -1.78 11.25
CA ILE A 29 7.51 -3.22 10.95
C ILE A 29 8.95 -3.61 10.54
N LYS A 30 9.63 -2.81 9.69
CA LYS A 30 11.05 -3.00 9.34
C LYS A 30 11.93 -3.02 10.58
N ARG A 31 11.77 -2.04 11.47
CA ARG A 31 12.56 -1.94 12.71
C ARG A 31 12.36 -3.13 13.64
N VAL A 32 11.13 -3.63 13.78
CA VAL A 32 10.82 -4.77 14.65
C VAL A 32 11.34 -6.09 14.09
N LEU A 33 11.22 -6.31 12.78
CA LEU A 33 11.73 -7.53 12.14
C LEU A 33 13.26 -7.53 12.13
N GLY A 34 13.91 -6.40 11.89
CA GLY A 34 15.35 -6.25 12.06
C GLY A 34 16.21 -7.06 11.08
N TYR A 35 15.61 -7.59 10.01
CA TYR A 35 16.30 -8.30 8.93
C TYR A 35 15.73 -7.88 7.56
N PRO A 36 16.43 -8.11 6.44
CA PRO A 36 15.93 -7.78 5.10
C PRO A 36 14.75 -8.66 4.68
N PHE A 37 13.68 -8.06 4.16
CA PHE A 37 12.53 -8.74 3.55
C PHE A 37 11.86 -7.82 2.52
N ASN A 38 11.05 -8.39 1.63
CA ASN A 38 10.31 -7.61 0.64
C ASN A 38 8.93 -7.20 1.16
N PHE A 39 8.52 -5.94 0.95
CA PHE A 39 7.15 -5.50 1.19
C PHE A 39 6.33 -5.50 -0.10
N TYR A 40 5.09 -5.96 0.04
CA TYR A 40 4.06 -5.82 -0.99
C TYR A 40 2.93 -4.94 -0.46
N ASP A 41 2.82 -3.74 -1.01
CA ASP A 41 1.70 -2.84 -0.76
C ASP A 41 0.48 -3.22 -1.62
N GLY A 42 -0.63 -3.48 -0.93
CA GLY A 42 -1.91 -3.79 -1.57
C GLY A 42 -2.44 -2.65 -2.43
N ALA A 43 -2.18 -1.39 -2.08
CA ALA A 43 -2.67 -0.24 -2.85
C ALA A 43 -2.00 -0.17 -4.23
N TYR A 44 -0.67 -0.27 -4.28
CA TYR A 44 0.08 -0.32 -5.54
C TYR A 44 -0.29 -1.54 -6.40
N GLY A 45 -0.41 -2.73 -5.79
CA GLY A 45 -0.83 -3.93 -6.52
C GLY A 45 -2.24 -3.78 -7.12
N THR A 46 -3.17 -3.26 -6.33
CA THR A 46 -4.56 -3.05 -6.74
C THR A 46 -4.67 -2.02 -7.87
N SER A 47 -3.94 -0.90 -7.82
CA SER A 47 -4.03 0.13 -8.88
C SER A 47 -3.58 -0.41 -10.26
N ARG A 48 -2.51 -1.21 -10.29
CA ARG A 48 -2.03 -1.86 -11.52
C ARG A 48 -3.02 -2.88 -12.05
N GLU A 49 -3.61 -3.68 -11.17
CA GLU A 49 -4.63 -4.65 -11.54
C GLU A 49 -5.89 -3.97 -12.07
N THR A 50 -6.36 -2.89 -11.42
CA THR A 50 -7.48 -2.07 -11.90
C THR A 50 -7.21 -1.56 -13.32
N LYS A 51 -6.03 -1.00 -13.59
CA LYS A 51 -5.64 -0.57 -14.94
C LYS A 51 -5.68 -1.72 -15.95
N ARG A 52 -5.17 -2.90 -15.57
CA ARG A 52 -5.18 -4.09 -16.44
C ARG A 52 -6.61 -4.52 -16.78
N ARG A 53 -7.49 -4.59 -15.78
CA ARG A 53 -8.91 -4.96 -15.96
C ARG A 53 -9.67 -3.97 -16.82
N LEU A 54 -9.48 -2.67 -16.61
CA LEU A 54 -10.07 -1.63 -17.45
C LEU A 54 -9.59 -1.75 -18.90
N LYS A 55 -8.30 -2.03 -19.12
CA LYS A 55 -7.75 -2.26 -20.47
C LYS A 55 -8.39 -3.47 -21.15
N GLU A 56 -8.47 -4.60 -20.46
CA GLU A 56 -9.07 -5.84 -20.96
C GLU A 56 -10.55 -5.68 -21.31
N ALA A 57 -11.26 -4.84 -20.55
CA ALA A 57 -12.67 -4.53 -20.79
C ALA A 57 -12.90 -3.41 -21.82
N GLY A 58 -11.85 -2.75 -22.33
CA GLY A 58 -12.00 -1.60 -23.24
C GLY A 58 -12.56 -0.34 -22.55
N LEU A 59 -12.35 -0.18 -21.24
CA LEU A 59 -12.90 0.90 -20.41
C LEU A 59 -11.87 1.96 -20.00
N LEU A 60 -10.68 1.97 -20.58
CA LEU A 60 -9.71 3.04 -20.31
C LEU A 60 -10.22 4.37 -20.86
N ASN A 61 -10.15 5.41 -20.04
CA ASN A 61 -10.40 6.78 -20.50
C ASN A 61 -9.30 7.18 -21.51
N PRO A 62 -9.64 7.56 -22.76
CA PRO A 62 -8.65 7.93 -23.78
C PRO A 62 -8.11 9.36 -23.60
N SER A 63 -8.71 10.16 -22.72
CA SER A 63 -8.26 11.53 -22.48
C SER A 63 -6.83 11.56 -21.93
N THR A 64 -6.05 12.52 -22.41
CA THR A 64 -4.71 12.83 -21.89
C THR A 64 -4.72 13.98 -20.89
N GLU A 65 -5.90 14.57 -20.64
CA GLU A 65 -6.09 15.61 -19.64
C GLU A 65 -6.07 15.01 -18.22
N THR A 66 -5.63 15.80 -17.24
CA THR A 66 -5.68 15.40 -15.85
C THR A 66 -7.13 15.20 -15.41
N GLY A 67 -7.43 14.05 -14.81
CA GLY A 67 -8.76 13.78 -14.25
C GLY A 67 -9.05 14.58 -12.97
N THR A 68 -10.29 14.47 -12.48
CA THR A 68 -10.71 15.04 -11.20
C THR A 68 -10.75 13.97 -10.11
N VAL A 69 -10.56 14.39 -8.86
CA VAL A 69 -10.69 13.54 -7.68
C VAL A 69 -11.63 14.24 -6.70
N GLU A 70 -12.70 13.56 -6.31
CA GLU A 70 -13.67 14.02 -5.31
C GLU A 70 -13.69 13.01 -4.15
N LEU A 71 -13.65 13.50 -2.91
CA LEU A 71 -13.67 12.67 -1.71
C LEU A 71 -15.01 12.83 -0.99
N HIS A 72 -15.66 11.70 -0.70
CA HIS A 72 -16.90 11.67 0.08
C HIS A 72 -16.71 10.82 1.34
N PHE A 73 -17.11 11.38 2.48
CA PHE A 73 -17.04 10.70 3.77
C PHE A 73 -18.43 10.66 4.40
N SER A 74 -18.74 9.58 5.12
CA SER A 74 -19.97 9.51 5.92
C SER A 74 -19.98 10.49 7.10
N LYS A 75 -18.82 11.05 7.45
CA LYS A 75 -18.59 12.01 8.53
C LYS A 75 -17.69 13.12 8.02
N GLU A 76 -18.15 14.37 8.09
CA GLU A 76 -17.39 15.52 7.58
C GLU A 76 -16.04 15.67 8.27
N GLU A 77 -15.91 15.26 9.53
CA GLU A 77 -14.66 15.33 10.29
C GLU A 77 -13.55 14.42 9.73
N SER A 78 -13.88 13.50 8.80
CA SER A 78 -12.91 12.64 8.13
C SER A 78 -12.28 13.27 6.88
N LEU A 79 -12.81 14.40 6.40
CA LEU A 79 -12.27 15.06 5.22
C LEU A 79 -10.79 15.47 5.38
N PRO A 80 -10.34 16.06 6.50
CA PRO A 80 -8.95 16.47 6.66
C PRO A 80 -7.96 15.31 6.58
N ILE A 81 -8.30 14.14 7.15
CA ILE A 81 -7.43 12.95 7.04
C ILE A 81 -7.43 12.41 5.61
N GLY A 82 -8.55 12.47 4.90
CA GLY A 82 -8.64 12.09 3.49
C GLY A 82 -7.71 12.89 2.59
N GLU A 83 -7.76 14.22 2.71
CA GLU A 83 -6.90 15.14 1.95
C GLU A 83 -5.42 14.96 2.30
N MET A 84 -5.12 14.79 3.59
CA MET A 84 -3.76 14.50 4.05
C MET A 84 -3.22 13.18 3.47
N LEU A 85 -4.03 12.13 3.38
CA LEU A 85 -3.61 10.85 2.81
C LEU A 85 -3.45 10.93 1.28
N LEU A 86 -4.34 11.65 0.58
CA LEU A 86 -4.27 11.82 -0.87
C LEU A 86 -3.02 12.60 -1.32
N SER A 87 -2.52 13.50 -0.48
CA SER A 87 -1.33 14.30 -0.74
C SER A 87 -0.01 13.61 -0.37
N GLN A 88 -0.04 12.38 0.16
CA GLN A 88 1.18 11.63 0.45
C GLN A 88 1.90 11.23 -0.85
N PRO A 89 3.23 11.20 -0.85
CA PRO A 89 3.98 10.62 -1.96
C PRO A 89 3.69 9.11 -2.06
N PHE A 90 3.53 8.64 -3.30
CA PHE A 90 3.48 7.21 -3.64
C PHE A 90 4.89 6.62 -3.75
#